data_AF-A0A2V9RIJ0-F1
#
_entry.id   AF-A0A2V9RIJ0-F1
#
_cell.length_a   1.000
_cell.length_b   1.000
_cell.length_c   1.000
_cell.angle_alpha   90.00
_cell.angle_beta   90.00
_cell.angle_gamma   90.00
#
_symmetry.space_group_name_H-M   'P 1'
#
loop_
_entity.id
_entity.type
_entity.pdbx_description
1 polymer ?
#
loop_
_entity_poly.entity_id
_entity_poly.type
_entity_poly.pdbx_seq_one_letter_code
_entity_poly.pdbx_strand_id
1 'polypeptide(L)'
;MGKNTWRQEDGWPLARARSTRYFLHSGGNAHSLPGGGDLRTAQPQNEGPDTFIYDPAEPVLTRGGGLCCDNDRLASGVFDQRPIEARGDVLIYSTPVFKEDFEVTGPVSLELYASSSAVDTDFTAKLVDVWPNGFAQNLTDSILRARYR
;
A
#
# COMPACT_ATOMS: atom_id res chain seq x y z
N MET A 1 10.46 -4.06 8.83
CA MET A 1 11.92 -3.96 9.06
C MET A 1 12.61 -3.53 7.79
N GLY A 2 13.87 -3.06 7.94
CA GLY A 2 14.92 -2.91 6.91
C GLY A 2 16.28 -3.38 7.46
N LYS A 3 17.00 -2.54 8.22
CA LYS A 3 18.31 -2.85 8.88
C LYS A 3 18.38 -4.12 9.74
N ASN A 4 17.23 -4.72 10.07
CA ASN A 4 17.10 -5.98 10.80
C ASN A 4 17.84 -6.00 12.15
N THR A 5 17.75 -4.90 12.90
CA THR A 5 18.35 -4.74 14.23
C THR A 5 17.31 -4.25 15.23
N TRP A 6 17.47 -4.66 16.48
CA TRP A 6 16.75 -4.06 17.60
C TRP A 6 17.27 -2.66 17.86
N ARG A 7 16.36 -1.73 18.15
CA ARG A 7 16.67 -0.34 18.51
C ARG A 7 15.75 0.12 19.63
N GLN A 8 16.34 0.71 20.66
CA GLN A 8 15.60 1.34 21.76
C GLN A 8 15.24 2.78 21.40
N GLU A 9 14.09 3.25 21.85
CA GLU A 9 13.56 4.60 21.64
C GLU A 9 12.92 5.11 22.94
N ASP A 10 12.95 6.43 23.17
CA ASP A 10 12.46 7.04 24.40
C ASP A 10 10.92 7.20 24.45
N GLY A 11 10.22 6.91 23.36
CA GLY A 11 8.77 7.03 23.29
C GLY A 11 8.16 6.63 21.96
N TRP A 12 6.82 6.53 21.95
CA TRP A 12 6.02 6.26 20.76
C TRP A 12 4.82 7.21 20.66
N PRO A 13 4.58 7.87 19.50
CA PRO A 13 5.44 7.91 18.32
C PRO A 13 6.82 8.53 18.59
N LEU A 14 7.81 8.23 17.74
CA LEU A 14 9.15 8.78 17.88
C LEU A 14 9.12 10.31 17.83
N ALA A 15 9.70 11.00 18.81
CA ALA A 15 9.70 12.47 18.88
C ALA A 15 10.34 13.15 17.65
N ARG A 16 11.28 12.47 17.00
CA ARG A 16 11.94 12.93 15.76
C ARG A 16 11.18 12.60 14.47
N ALA A 17 10.09 11.83 14.54
CA ALA A 17 9.33 11.43 13.37
C ALA A 17 8.68 12.66 12.72
N ARG A 18 8.78 12.73 11.39
CA ARG A 18 8.18 13.80 10.59
C ARG A 18 7.07 13.22 9.73
N SER A 19 5.83 13.58 10.01
CA SER A 19 4.70 13.24 9.15
C SER A 19 4.91 13.85 7.77
N THR A 20 5.05 12.99 6.77
CA THR A 20 5.35 13.38 5.38
C THR A 20 4.26 12.84 4.48
N ARG A 21 3.59 13.71 3.73
CA ARG A 21 2.57 13.31 2.76
C ARG A 21 3.23 12.86 1.47
N TYR A 22 2.89 11.65 1.04
CA TYR A 22 3.10 11.19 -0.33
C TYR A 22 1.74 11.15 -1.00
N PHE A 23 1.64 11.82 -2.14
CA PHE A 23 0.45 11.88 -2.97
C PHE A 23 0.54 10.82 -4.07
N LEU A 24 -0.62 10.26 -4.40
CA LEU A 24 -0.82 9.31 -5.50
C LEU A 24 -0.89 10.11 -6.80
N HIS A 25 -0.02 9.78 -7.75
CA HIS A 25 0.00 10.38 -9.08
C HIS A 25 -0.18 9.30 -10.15
N SER A 26 -0.95 9.62 -11.19
CA SER A 26 -1.17 8.70 -12.31
C SER A 26 -1.75 9.42 -13.52
N GLY A 27 -1.50 8.88 -14.71
CA GLY A 27 -2.18 9.26 -15.94
C GLY A 27 -3.47 8.47 -16.20
N GLY A 28 -4.06 7.85 -15.16
CA GLY A 28 -5.16 6.88 -15.29
C GLY A 28 -4.67 5.47 -15.63
N ASN A 29 -3.41 5.16 -15.34
CA ASN A 29 -2.74 3.93 -15.75
C ASN A 29 -1.98 3.27 -14.59
N ALA A 30 -2.43 3.42 -13.34
CA ALA A 30 -1.78 2.80 -12.18
C ALA A 30 -2.05 1.28 -12.03
N HIS A 31 -2.68 0.65 -13.03
CA HIS A 31 -3.06 -0.75 -12.99
C HIS A 31 -1.86 -1.68 -13.10
N SER A 32 -1.72 -2.60 -12.14
CA SER A 32 -0.75 -3.70 -12.13
C SER A 32 0.73 -3.26 -12.25
N LEU A 33 1.66 -4.22 -12.23
CA LEU A 33 3.11 -3.97 -12.29
C LEU A 33 3.60 -3.09 -13.47
N PRO A 34 3.06 -3.19 -14.70
CA PRO A 34 3.43 -2.31 -15.81
C PRO A 34 2.83 -0.91 -15.73
N GLY A 35 1.96 -0.66 -14.75
CA GLY A 35 1.30 0.62 -14.54
C GLY A 35 2.27 1.76 -14.21
N GLY A 36 1.83 3.00 -14.46
CA GLY A 36 2.62 4.22 -14.31
C GLY A 36 2.30 5.02 -13.04
N GLY A 37 1.80 4.38 -11.98
CA GLY A 37 1.45 5.08 -10.75
C GLY A 37 2.69 5.47 -9.92
N ASP A 38 2.74 6.73 -9.51
CA ASP A 38 3.86 7.31 -8.78
C ASP A 38 3.44 7.81 -7.39
N LEU A 39 4.35 7.70 -6.42
CA LEU A 39 4.26 8.35 -5.11
C LEU A 39 5.24 9.52 -5.03
N ARG A 40 4.74 10.73 -4.81
CA ARG A 40 5.57 11.95 -4.74
C ARG A 40 5.12 12.88 -3.62
N THR A 41 6.00 13.75 -3.13
CA THR A 41 5.67 14.73 -2.09
C THR A 41 5.07 16.03 -2.64
N ALA A 42 5.16 16.25 -3.95
CA ALA A 42 4.47 17.34 -4.63
C ALA A 42 2.97 17.04 -4.71
N GLN A 43 2.13 18.06 -4.56
CA GLN A 43 0.68 17.87 -4.69
C GLN A 43 0.30 17.59 -6.15
N PRO A 44 -0.70 16.73 -6.41
CA PRO A 44 -1.24 16.53 -7.75
C PRO A 44 -1.88 17.82 -8.26
N GLN A 45 -1.80 18.02 -9.57
CA GLN A 45 -2.43 19.16 -10.24
C GLN A 45 -3.71 18.68 -10.95
N ASN A 46 -3.79 18.84 -12.27
CA ASN A 46 -4.91 18.34 -13.06
C ASN A 46 -4.62 16.90 -13.51
N GLU A 47 -4.73 15.97 -12.58
CA GLU A 47 -4.58 14.53 -12.83
C GLU A 47 -5.95 13.85 -12.78
N GLY A 48 -6.18 12.89 -13.67
CA GLY A 48 -7.42 12.12 -13.72
C GLY A 48 -7.44 11.01 -12.65
N PRO A 49 -8.63 10.47 -12.30
CA PRO A 49 -8.71 9.32 -11.42
C PRO A 49 -8.24 8.04 -12.10
N ASP A 50 -7.70 7.10 -11.33
CA ASP A 50 -7.57 5.70 -11.73
C ASP A 50 -8.89 4.95 -11.47
N THR A 51 -9.24 3.98 -12.32
CA THR A 51 -10.53 3.29 -12.26
C THR A 51 -10.36 1.78 -12.37
N PHE A 52 -10.79 1.01 -11.38
CA PHE A 52 -10.75 -0.45 -11.42
C PHE A 52 -12.14 -1.06 -11.25
N ILE A 53 -12.28 -2.33 -11.63
CA ILE A 53 -13.47 -3.13 -11.40
C ILE A 53 -13.16 -4.11 -10.29
N TYR A 54 -13.94 -4.05 -9.20
CA TYR A 54 -13.92 -5.07 -8.16
C TYR A 54 -15.05 -6.07 -8.42
N ASP A 55 -14.68 -7.34 -8.63
CA ASP A 55 -15.63 -8.46 -8.69
C ASP A 55 -15.58 -9.27 -7.39
N PRO A 56 -16.66 -9.31 -6.59
CA PRO A 56 -16.74 -10.13 -5.39
C PRO A 56 -16.55 -11.64 -5.63
N ALA A 57 -16.79 -12.14 -6.85
CA ALA A 57 -16.52 -13.53 -7.22
C ALA A 57 -15.03 -13.80 -7.48
N GLU A 58 -14.24 -12.77 -7.75
CA GLU A 58 -12.80 -12.84 -7.99
C GLU A 58 -12.01 -11.86 -7.10
N PRO A 59 -12.09 -11.98 -5.76
CA PRO A 59 -11.45 -11.03 -4.87
C PRO A 59 -9.93 -11.06 -4.97
N VAL A 60 -9.29 -9.92 -4.63
CA VAL A 60 -7.85 -9.88 -4.40
C VAL A 60 -7.50 -10.77 -3.22
N LEU A 61 -6.68 -11.80 -3.45
CA LEU A 61 -6.34 -12.79 -2.42
C LEU A 61 -5.43 -12.19 -1.36
N THR A 62 -5.70 -12.51 -0.10
CA THR A 62 -4.82 -12.14 0.99
C THR A 62 -3.50 -12.90 0.89
N ARG A 63 -2.39 -12.18 1.02
CA ARG A 63 -1.04 -12.76 0.97
C ARG A 63 -0.14 -12.10 2.01
N GLY A 64 0.04 -12.79 3.14
CA GLY A 64 0.72 -12.24 4.32
C GLY A 64 -0.13 -11.22 5.07
N GLY A 65 0.53 -10.36 5.83
CA GLY A 65 -0.08 -9.27 6.58
C GLY A 65 -0.27 -9.61 8.05
N GLY A 66 -1.05 -8.77 8.75
CA GLY A 66 -1.34 -8.89 10.18
C GLY A 66 -2.39 -9.95 10.55
N LEU A 67 -2.48 -11.03 9.77
CA LEU A 67 -3.41 -12.13 10.02
C LEU A 67 -3.04 -12.87 11.30
N CYS A 68 -4.06 -13.44 11.95
CA CYS A 68 -3.87 -14.33 13.08
C CYS A 68 -4.63 -15.64 12.85
N CYS A 69 -4.26 -16.65 13.65
CA CYS A 69 -5.19 -17.70 14.07
C CYS A 69 -5.58 -18.78 13.05
N ASP A 70 -5.25 -18.66 11.76
CA ASP A 70 -5.43 -19.71 10.74
C ASP A 70 -4.29 -19.70 9.70
N ASN A 71 -3.07 -20.06 10.11
CA ASN A 71 -1.91 -20.10 9.22
C ASN A 71 -2.01 -21.19 8.14
N ASP A 72 -2.84 -22.22 8.34
CA ASP A 72 -3.01 -23.31 7.39
C ASP A 72 -3.77 -22.86 6.14
N ARG A 73 -4.72 -21.93 6.29
CA ARG A 73 -5.46 -21.35 5.17
C ARG A 73 -4.95 -19.99 4.74
N LEU A 74 -4.49 -19.18 5.69
CA LEU A 74 -4.11 -17.79 5.49
C LEU A 74 -2.83 -17.48 6.29
N ALA A 75 -1.69 -17.81 5.70
CA ALA A 75 -0.40 -17.58 6.31
C ALA A 75 -0.17 -16.09 6.60
N SER A 76 0.17 -15.80 7.87
CA SER A 76 0.52 -14.47 8.36
C SER A 76 1.98 -14.09 8.05
N GLY A 77 2.29 -12.80 8.13
CA GLY A 77 3.66 -12.30 8.04
C GLY A 77 4.06 -11.77 6.67
N VAL A 78 5.33 -11.98 6.30
CA VAL A 78 5.97 -11.32 5.17
C VAL A 78 5.95 -12.23 3.94
N PHE A 79 5.36 -11.73 2.86
CA PHE A 79 5.25 -12.40 1.57
C PHE A 79 5.52 -11.42 0.43
N ASP A 80 6.04 -11.96 -0.66
CA ASP A 80 6.15 -11.26 -1.93
C ASP A 80 4.77 -10.82 -2.44
N GLN A 81 4.60 -9.58 -2.88
CA GLN A 81 3.32 -9.08 -3.38
C GLN A 81 3.20 -9.14 -4.90
N ARG A 82 4.29 -9.43 -5.64
CA ARG A 82 4.29 -9.45 -7.12
C ARG A 82 3.13 -10.23 -7.78
N PRO A 83 2.79 -11.47 -7.36
CA PRO A 83 1.60 -12.18 -7.84
C PRO A 83 0.25 -11.48 -7.63
N ILE A 84 0.10 -10.69 -6.56
CA ILE A 84 -1.10 -9.87 -6.33
C ILE A 84 -1.06 -8.62 -7.20
N GLU A 85 0.10 -7.97 -7.26
CA GLU A 85 0.38 -6.78 -8.07
C GLU A 85 0.30 -7.05 -9.59
N ALA A 86 0.30 -8.30 -10.03
CA ALA A 86 0.08 -8.66 -11.43
C ALA A 86 -1.39 -8.53 -11.88
N ARG A 87 -2.34 -8.37 -10.95
CA ARG A 87 -3.76 -8.27 -11.26
C ARG A 87 -4.14 -6.88 -11.78
N GLY A 88 -5.05 -6.83 -12.76
CA GLY A 88 -5.53 -5.57 -13.34
C GLY A 88 -6.42 -4.72 -12.41
N ASP A 89 -6.98 -5.32 -11.36
CA ASP A 89 -7.79 -4.63 -10.35
C ASP A 89 -6.98 -4.14 -9.14
N VAL A 90 -5.65 -4.24 -9.20
CA VAL A 90 -4.73 -3.70 -8.20
C VAL A 90 -4.05 -2.45 -8.75
N LEU A 91 -4.27 -1.33 -8.07
CA LEU A 91 -3.60 -0.06 -8.37
C LEU A 91 -2.28 0.02 -7.59
N ILE A 92 -1.20 0.35 -8.27
CA ILE A 92 0.15 0.41 -7.71
C ILE A 92 0.71 1.82 -7.88
N TYR A 93 1.23 2.37 -6.79
CA TYR A 93 1.90 3.67 -6.76
C TYR A 93 3.24 3.50 -6.08
N SER A 94 4.33 3.81 -6.79
CA SER A 94 5.69 3.60 -6.30
C SER A 94 6.48 4.92 -6.27
N THR A 95 7.40 5.07 -5.32
CA THR A 95 8.40 6.13 -5.43
C THR A 95 9.43 5.77 -6.49
N PRO A 96 10.20 6.74 -7.02
CA PRO A 96 11.49 6.42 -7.62
C PRO A 96 12.37 5.66 -6.63
N VAL A 97 13.37 4.94 -7.15
CA VAL A 97 14.38 4.27 -6.32
C VAL A 97 15.03 5.29 -5.38
N PHE A 98 15.02 4.98 -4.08
CA PHE A 98 15.66 5.83 -3.08
C PHE A 98 17.18 5.86 -3.29
N LYS A 99 17.77 7.05 -3.21
CA LYS A 99 19.23 7.26 -3.35
C LYS A 99 19.98 7.06 -2.04
N GLU A 100 19.26 7.05 -0.93
CA GLU A 100 19.76 6.93 0.43
C GLU A 100 18.77 6.13 1.29
N ASP A 101 19.22 5.66 2.45
CA ASP A 101 18.36 4.97 3.41
C ASP A 101 17.14 5.83 3.77
N PHE A 102 15.93 5.27 3.62
CA PHE A 102 14.68 5.93 3.97
C PHE A 102 13.98 5.18 5.11
N GLU A 103 13.80 5.83 6.26
CA GLU A 103 13.18 5.22 7.44
C GLU A 103 11.72 5.68 7.60
N VAL A 104 10.80 4.71 7.64
CA VAL A 104 9.41 4.91 8.04
C VAL A 104 9.17 4.20 9.37
N THR A 105 8.99 4.96 10.45
CA THR A 105 8.70 4.42 11.79
C THR A 105 7.65 5.28 12.47
N GLY A 106 6.45 4.74 12.63
CA GLY A 106 5.31 5.44 13.20
C GLY A 106 3.98 4.89 12.66
N PRO A 107 2.84 5.47 13.07
CA PRO A 107 1.55 5.21 12.45
C PRO A 107 1.55 5.59 10.97
N VAL A 108 0.88 4.80 10.14
CA VAL A 108 0.68 5.04 8.71
C VAL A 108 -0.82 5.14 8.44
N SER A 109 -1.22 6.12 7.65
CA SER A 109 -2.62 6.34 7.26
C SER A 109 -2.70 6.77 5.80
N LEU A 110 -3.80 6.43 5.14
CA LEU A 110 -4.13 6.88 3.79
C LEU A 110 -5.36 7.78 3.84
N GLU A 111 -5.25 8.97 3.23
CA GLU A 111 -6.40 9.82 2.89
C GLU A 111 -6.73 9.59 1.42
N LEU A 112 -7.84 8.91 1.14
CA LEU A 112 -8.24 8.52 -0.21
C LEU A 112 -9.53 9.24 -0.61
N TYR A 113 -9.47 9.94 -1.74
CA TYR A 113 -10.66 10.47 -2.42
C TYR A 113 -11.10 9.46 -3.46
N ALA A 114 -12.25 8.82 -3.24
CA ALA A 114 -12.75 7.77 -4.11
C ALA A 114 -14.26 7.88 -4.34
N SER A 115 -14.72 7.28 -5.45
CA SER A 115 -16.13 7.12 -5.80
C SER A 115 -16.39 5.68 -6.22
N SER A 116 -17.62 5.19 -6.00
CA SER A 116 -18.05 3.88 -6.46
C SER A 116 -19.37 3.98 -7.22
N SER A 117 -19.57 3.10 -8.20
CA SER A 117 -20.86 2.87 -8.83
C SER A 117 -21.83 2.08 -7.93
N ALA A 118 -21.30 1.36 -6.93
CA ALA A 118 -22.08 0.64 -5.94
C ALA A 118 -22.50 1.56 -4.79
N VAL A 119 -23.58 1.19 -4.10
CA VAL A 119 -24.07 1.90 -2.90
C VAL A 119 -23.16 1.71 -1.68
N ASP A 120 -22.33 0.67 -1.69
CA ASP A 120 -21.30 0.39 -0.69
C ASP A 120 -20.21 -0.49 -1.31
N THR A 121 -18.98 -0.32 -0.82
CA THR A 121 -17.80 -1.11 -1.21
C THR A 121 -16.71 -0.97 -0.14
N ASP A 122 -15.66 -1.77 -0.27
CA ASP A 122 -14.48 -1.69 0.59
C ASP A 122 -13.30 -1.08 -0.20
N PHE A 123 -12.47 -0.29 0.49
CA PHE A 123 -11.18 0.19 -0.03
C PHE A 123 -10.06 -0.32 0.87
N THR A 124 -9.04 -0.91 0.25
CA THR A 124 -7.87 -1.44 0.97
C THR A 124 -6.61 -0.69 0.54
N ALA A 125 -5.67 -0.55 1.46
CA ALA A 125 -4.34 -0.02 1.16
C ALA A 125 -3.28 -0.91 1.78
N LYS A 126 -2.14 -1.07 1.09
CA LYS A 126 -1.00 -1.85 1.56
C LYS A 126 0.28 -1.05 1.31
N LEU A 127 1.09 -0.90 2.34
CA LEU A 127 2.45 -0.36 2.22
C LEU A 127 3.41 -1.51 1.94
N VAL A 128 4.22 -1.35 0.89
CA VAL A 128 5.14 -2.35 0.37
C VAL A 128 6.55 -1.75 0.26
N ASP A 129 7.56 -2.54 0.64
CA ASP A 129 8.98 -2.24 0.40
C ASP A 129 9.47 -3.06 -0.80
N VAL A 130 9.84 -2.38 -1.89
CA VAL A 130 10.30 -3.03 -3.12
C VAL A 130 11.82 -3.09 -3.12
N TRP A 131 12.35 -4.31 -3.01
CA TRP A 131 13.78 -4.55 -2.94
C TRP A 131 14.44 -4.42 -4.32
N PRO A 132 15.77 -4.20 -4.38
CA PRO A 132 16.50 -4.11 -5.66
C PRO A 132 16.38 -5.35 -6.57
N ASN A 133 16.11 -6.53 -6.00
CA ASN A 133 15.87 -7.77 -6.73
C ASN A 133 14.39 -7.96 -7.17
N GLY A 134 13.55 -6.96 -6.94
CA GLY A 134 12.12 -6.96 -7.24
C GLY A 134 11.25 -7.68 -6.20
N PHE A 135 11.79 -8.15 -5.07
CA PHE A 135 10.96 -8.70 -4.01
C PHE A 135 10.08 -7.58 -3.40
N ALA A 136 8.76 -7.73 -3.54
CA ALA A 136 7.78 -6.74 -3.07
C ALA A 136 7.30 -7.15 -1.68
N GLN A 137 7.93 -6.60 -0.64
CA GLN A 137 7.70 -7.00 0.75
C GLN A 137 6.51 -6.24 1.36
N ASN A 138 5.43 -6.92 1.74
CA ASN A 138 4.36 -6.26 2.50
C ASN A 138 4.85 -5.82 3.90
N LEU A 139 4.53 -4.58 4.29
CA LEU A 139 4.86 -4.02 5.60
C LEU A 139 3.63 -3.92 6.51
N THR A 140 2.56 -3.31 6.01
CA THR A 140 1.29 -3.15 6.72
C THR A 140 0.17 -2.90 5.73
N ASP A 141 -1.06 -3.21 6.12
CA ASP A 141 -2.26 -3.04 5.32
C ASP A 141 -3.47 -2.73 6.20
N SER A 142 -4.49 -2.14 5.59
CA SER A 142 -5.76 -1.84 6.25
C SER A 142 -6.90 -1.79 5.23
N ILE A 143 -8.12 -1.78 5.77
CA ILE A 143 -9.37 -1.77 5.01
C ILE A 143 -10.34 -0.75 5.63
N LEU A 144 -11.02 0.02 4.78
CA LEU A 144 -12.15 0.85 5.14
C LEU A 144 -13.37 0.40 4.35
N ARG A 145 -14.42 -0.01 5.05
CA ARG A 145 -15.74 -0.24 4.45
C ARG A 145 -16.50 1.08 4.34
N ALA A 146 -16.93 1.44 3.15
CA ALA A 146 -17.42 2.79 2.85
C ALA A 146 -18.66 3.20 3.67
N ARG A 147 -19.53 2.27 4.08
CA ARG A 147 -20.66 2.57 4.98
C ARG A 147 -20.25 3.02 6.40
N TYR A 148 -18.99 2.86 6.79
CA TYR A 148 -18.44 3.24 8.12
C TYR A 148 -17.41 4.38 8.07
N ARG A 149 -17.35 5.10 6.94
CA ARG A 149 -16.44 6.25 6.77
C ARG A 149 -16.79 7.43 7.68
#